data_AF-A0A3E2W9J5-F1
#
_entry.id   AF-A0A3E2W9J5-F1
#
_cell.length_a   1.000
_cell.length_b   1.000
_cell.length_c   1.000
_cell.angle_alpha   90.00
_cell.angle_beta   90.00
_cell.angle_gamma   90.00
#
_symmetry.space_group_name_H-M   'P 1'
#
loop_
_entity.id
_entity.type
_entity.pdbx_description
1 polymer ?
#
loop_
_entity_poly.entity_id
_entity_poly.type
_entity_poly.pdbx_seq_one_letter_code
_entity_poly.pdbx_strand_id
1 'polypeptide(L)'
;MSKSCKPLHPGLFLLGAATAALVFAAPQTCVEALQQGLALCGGPLLVSLFPFLVVSALIMRSGAGEVLGVLLWPVVRCIGLHSRSAGSVLLIGLVGGFAPAAAAAAEAVHSREVTPQEASALLPACICSGPSFVILTVGEQLLGSRTAGVCLFVAQVLAGWLTAALLCRVRGIPEPLSAPPAAAQTEPPPALDAILAQAAVTYLKLCGFVLYFRLLAAGCGLLLPAALAPFPAMLLEVCSGCDYAARTGLWASGLCCAALSVQGTSVLLQVRTLCPPEVSFKPLLWGRVLHLPLSLALFYLGLPQSAVESFNTLCARVVPMQRVPTDCALLVFAVCCITACEACRLTEKKAQNAVPANKNCSAACKPPQNVVT
;
A
#
# COMPACT_ATOMS: atom_id res chain seq x y z
N MET A 1 41.83 -16.20 -18.75
CA MET A 1 40.49 -16.61 -18.25
C MET A 1 40.31 -16.06 -16.84
N SER A 2 39.74 -14.86 -16.71
CA SER A 2 39.45 -14.28 -15.39
C SER A 2 38.21 -14.98 -14.83
N LYS A 3 38.40 -15.89 -13.87
CA LYS A 3 37.28 -16.44 -13.10
C LYS A 3 36.71 -15.30 -12.28
N SER A 4 35.66 -14.67 -12.79
CA SER A 4 34.85 -13.72 -12.04
C SER A 4 34.14 -14.49 -10.92
N CYS A 5 34.85 -14.70 -9.81
CA CYS A 5 34.27 -15.23 -8.59
C CYS A 5 33.35 -14.13 -8.05
N LYS A 6 32.05 -14.26 -8.34
CA LYS A 6 31.03 -13.42 -7.72
C LYS A 6 31.23 -13.46 -6.19
N PRO A 7 31.16 -12.31 -5.48
CA PRO A 7 31.28 -12.30 -4.04
C PRO A 7 30.19 -13.19 -3.43
N LEU A 8 30.58 -14.10 -2.54
CA LEU A 8 29.64 -14.96 -1.82
C LEU A 8 28.92 -14.09 -0.78
N HIS A 9 27.60 -14.00 -0.90
CA HIS A 9 26.76 -13.37 0.12
C HIS A 9 26.25 -14.46 1.08
N PRO A 10 26.87 -14.64 2.26
CA PRO A 10 26.59 -15.78 3.14
C PRO A 10 25.13 -15.83 3.59
N GLY A 11 24.48 -14.67 3.82
CA GLY A 11 23.06 -14.62 4.18
C GLY A 11 22.13 -15.14 3.08
N LEU A 12 22.37 -14.78 1.82
CA LEU A 12 21.58 -15.27 0.69
C LEU A 12 21.81 -16.76 0.46
N PHE A 13 23.05 -17.22 0.63
CA PHE A 13 23.40 -18.63 0.55
C PHE A 13 22.70 -19.46 1.65
N LEU A 14 22.73 -19.00 2.90
CA LEU A 14 22.05 -19.66 4.02
C LEU A 14 20.53 -19.68 3.83
N LEU A 15 19.94 -18.57 3.38
CA LEU A 15 18.51 -18.51 3.09
C LEU A 15 18.13 -19.49 1.96
N GLY A 16 18.94 -19.55 0.89
CA GLY A 16 18.77 -20.51 -0.19
C GLY A 16 18.88 -21.97 0.29
N ALA A 17 19.89 -22.27 1.11
CA ALA A 17 20.09 -23.60 1.69
C ALA A 17 18.94 -24.00 2.63
N ALA A 18 18.48 -23.09 3.48
CA ALA A 18 17.34 -23.31 4.37
C ALA A 18 16.04 -23.54 3.58
N THR A 19 15.81 -22.77 2.52
CA THR A 19 14.66 -22.94 1.62
C THR A 19 14.71 -24.34 0.97
N ALA A 20 15.87 -24.74 0.44
CA ALA A 20 16.03 -26.05 -0.17
C ALA A 20 15.81 -27.17 0.83
N ALA A 21 16.46 -27.10 2.01
CA ALA A 21 16.30 -28.07 3.08
C ALA A 21 14.84 -28.22 3.51
N LEU A 22 14.09 -27.11 3.63
CA LEU A 22 12.67 -27.13 3.95
C LEU A 22 11.84 -27.89 2.90
N VAL A 23 12.07 -27.62 1.61
CA VAL A 23 11.36 -28.29 0.51
C VAL A 23 11.63 -29.79 0.48
N PHE A 24 12.87 -30.22 0.77
CA PHE A 24 13.22 -31.64 0.81
C PHE A 24 12.75 -32.35 2.09
N ALA A 25 12.82 -31.68 3.24
CA ALA A 25 12.48 -32.28 4.53
C ALA A 25 10.95 -32.35 4.76
N ALA A 26 10.19 -31.37 4.27
CA ALA A 26 8.74 -31.27 4.47
C ALA A 26 7.98 -30.87 3.20
N PRO A 27 8.04 -31.70 2.12
CA PRO A 27 7.47 -31.36 0.82
C PRO A 27 5.94 -31.16 0.87
N GLN A 28 5.22 -31.95 1.67
CA GLN A 28 3.76 -31.83 1.79
C GLN A 28 3.35 -30.49 2.40
N THR A 29 3.99 -30.08 3.50
CA THR A 29 3.76 -28.77 4.12
C THR A 29 4.07 -27.62 3.17
N CYS A 30 5.13 -27.77 2.36
CA CYS A 30 5.48 -26.76 1.35
C CYS A 30 4.42 -26.65 0.26
N VAL A 31 3.91 -27.78 -0.24
CA VAL A 31 2.84 -27.82 -1.25
C VAL A 31 1.57 -27.18 -0.70
N GLU A 32 1.16 -27.53 0.52
CA GLU A 32 -0.03 -26.94 1.16
C GLU A 32 0.12 -25.43 1.35
N ALA A 33 1.27 -24.97 1.85
CA ALA A 33 1.54 -23.55 2.05
C ALA A 33 1.49 -22.75 0.73
N LEU A 34 2.05 -23.32 -0.35
CA LEU A 34 2.04 -22.71 -1.68
C LEU A 34 0.64 -22.75 -2.32
N GLN A 35 -0.11 -23.84 -2.17
CA GLN A 35 -1.50 -23.94 -2.65
C GLN A 35 -2.39 -22.91 -1.96
N GLN A 36 -2.27 -22.77 -0.65
CA GLN A 36 -2.98 -21.74 0.11
C GLN A 36 -2.58 -20.33 -0.35
N GLY A 37 -1.28 -20.08 -0.53
CA GLY A 37 -0.80 -18.80 -1.04
C GLY A 37 -1.31 -18.50 -2.45
N LEU A 38 -1.35 -19.49 -3.34
CA LEU A 38 -1.92 -19.36 -4.69
C LEU A 38 -3.42 -19.11 -4.64
N ALA A 39 -4.16 -19.76 -3.74
CA ALA A 39 -5.58 -19.50 -3.55
C ALA A 39 -5.84 -18.06 -3.07
N LEU A 40 -4.99 -17.52 -2.18
CA LEU A 40 -5.05 -16.12 -1.76
C LEU A 40 -4.76 -15.16 -2.92
N CYS A 41 -3.68 -15.43 -3.67
CA CYS A 41 -3.25 -14.67 -4.84
C CYS A 41 -4.17 -14.85 -6.07
N GLY A 42 -4.94 -15.92 -6.17
CA GLY A 42 -5.88 -16.16 -7.28
C GLY A 42 -7.30 -15.72 -6.96
N GLY A 43 -7.62 -15.54 -5.67
CA GLY A 43 -8.95 -15.19 -5.19
C GLY A 43 -8.99 -13.80 -4.57
N PRO A 44 -8.98 -13.68 -3.23
CA PRO A 44 -9.20 -12.41 -2.54
C PRO A 44 -8.25 -11.29 -2.99
N LEU A 45 -6.94 -11.56 -3.08
CA LEU A 45 -5.97 -10.52 -3.44
C LEU A 45 -6.12 -10.07 -4.89
N LEU A 46 -6.52 -10.96 -5.80
CA LEU A 46 -6.68 -10.59 -7.21
C LEU A 46 -7.85 -9.63 -7.37
N VAL A 47 -8.97 -9.94 -6.71
CA VAL A 47 -10.18 -9.11 -6.77
C VAL A 47 -9.98 -7.77 -6.05
N SER A 48 -9.21 -7.75 -4.96
CA SER A 48 -9.06 -6.53 -4.15
C SER A 48 -7.83 -5.70 -4.47
N LEU A 49 -6.72 -6.26 -4.93
CA LEU A 49 -5.45 -5.53 -5.04
C LEU A 49 -5.16 -5.09 -6.46
N PHE A 50 -5.41 -5.96 -7.44
CA PHE A 50 -5.11 -5.66 -8.84
C PHE A 50 -5.94 -4.47 -9.37
N PRO A 51 -7.28 -4.41 -9.22
CA PRO A 51 -8.05 -3.23 -9.62
C PRO A 51 -7.61 -1.95 -8.92
N PHE A 52 -7.22 -2.04 -7.64
CA PHE A 52 -6.73 -0.89 -6.89
C PHE A 52 -5.37 -0.40 -7.38
N LEU A 53 -4.47 -1.28 -7.78
CA LEU A 53 -3.19 -0.89 -8.41
C LEU A 53 -3.45 -0.14 -9.72
N VAL A 54 -4.38 -0.64 -10.54
CA VAL A 54 -4.78 0.01 -11.81
C VAL A 54 -5.37 1.41 -11.54
N VAL A 55 -6.35 1.51 -10.64
CA VAL A 55 -6.98 2.80 -10.31
C VAL A 55 -6.01 3.78 -9.68
N SER A 56 -5.13 3.32 -8.78
CA SER A 56 -4.13 4.18 -8.17
C SER A 56 -3.20 4.77 -9.22
N ALA A 57 -2.72 3.95 -10.18
CA ALA A 57 -1.91 4.43 -11.29
C ALA A 57 -2.68 5.42 -12.18
N LEU A 58 -3.96 5.16 -12.49
CA LEU A 58 -4.81 6.08 -13.25
C LEU A 58 -5.00 7.43 -12.52
N ILE A 59 -5.24 7.41 -11.21
CA ILE A 59 -5.43 8.63 -10.40
C ILE A 59 -4.14 9.46 -10.36
N MET A 60 -3.00 8.80 -10.15
CA MET A 60 -1.71 9.50 -10.08
C MET A 60 -1.30 10.08 -11.44
N ARG A 61 -1.59 9.40 -12.54
CA ARG A 61 -1.17 9.85 -13.89
C ARG A 61 -2.16 10.75 -14.61
N SER A 62 -3.40 10.86 -14.13
CA SER A 62 -4.41 11.78 -14.68
C SER A 62 -4.38 13.18 -14.06
N GLY A 63 -3.55 13.42 -13.05
CA GLY A 63 -3.57 14.66 -12.26
C GLY A 63 -4.75 14.77 -11.28
N ALA A 64 -5.69 13.82 -11.30
CA ALA A 64 -6.79 13.74 -10.34
C ALA A 64 -6.28 13.52 -8.90
N GLY A 65 -5.06 12.99 -8.74
CA GLY A 65 -4.39 12.84 -7.46
C GLY A 65 -4.39 14.12 -6.63
N GLU A 66 -4.01 15.27 -7.20
CA GLU A 66 -3.97 16.53 -6.44
C GLU A 66 -5.34 16.96 -5.89
N VAL A 67 -6.40 16.74 -6.68
CA VAL A 67 -7.78 17.07 -6.29
C VAL A 67 -8.25 16.14 -5.18
N LEU A 68 -8.00 14.84 -5.34
CA LEU A 68 -8.41 13.82 -4.39
C LEU A 68 -7.64 13.94 -3.06
N GLY A 69 -6.38 14.39 -3.13
CA GLY A 69 -5.53 14.62 -1.97
C GLY A 69 -6.00 15.73 -1.03
N VAL A 70 -6.88 16.63 -1.49
CA VAL A 70 -7.49 17.68 -0.65
C VAL A 70 -8.23 17.09 0.55
N LEU A 71 -8.85 15.92 0.39
CA LEU A 71 -9.62 15.27 1.46
C LEU A 71 -8.78 14.95 2.70
N LEU A 72 -7.54 14.48 2.49
CA LEU A 72 -6.61 14.12 3.58
C LEU A 72 -5.52 15.16 3.82
N TRP A 73 -5.61 16.30 3.15
CA TRP A 73 -4.71 17.42 3.35
C TRP A 73 -4.58 17.92 4.80
N PRO A 74 -5.66 18.01 5.63
CA PRO A 74 -5.48 18.37 7.04
C PRO A 74 -4.59 17.37 7.79
N VAL A 75 -4.69 16.08 7.46
CA VAL A 75 -3.85 15.03 8.07
C VAL A 75 -2.40 15.17 7.62
N VAL A 76 -2.15 15.42 6.33
CA VAL A 76 -0.82 15.67 5.78
C VAL A 76 -0.15 16.86 6.46
N ARG A 77 -0.89 17.95 6.71
CA ARG A 77 -0.40 19.10 7.47
C ARG A 77 -0.13 18.79 8.93
N CYS A 78 -0.96 17.99 9.59
CA CYS A 78 -0.70 17.53 10.95
C CYS A 78 0.59 16.71 11.07
N ILE A 79 0.93 15.95 10.02
CA ILE A 79 2.21 15.23 9.90
C ILE A 79 3.38 16.21 9.68
N GLY A 80 3.11 17.42 9.15
CA GLY A 80 4.10 18.45 8.85
C GLY A 80 4.52 18.48 7.38
N LEU A 81 3.87 17.72 6.51
CA LEU A 81 4.16 17.70 5.07
C LEU A 81 3.32 18.76 4.34
N HIS A 82 3.85 19.27 3.23
CA HIS A 82 3.25 20.41 2.53
C HIS A 82 2.86 20.10 1.07
N SER A 83 3.44 19.07 0.47
CA SER A 83 3.10 18.63 -0.89
C SER A 83 1.66 18.14 -1.02
N ARG A 84 0.92 18.63 -2.03
CA ARG A 84 -0.50 18.28 -2.25
C ARG A 84 -0.68 16.80 -2.61
N SER A 85 0.23 16.27 -3.42
CA SER A 85 0.25 14.85 -3.81
C SER A 85 0.51 13.90 -2.62
N ALA A 86 1.08 14.37 -1.51
CA ALA A 86 1.18 13.54 -0.30
C ALA A 86 -0.21 13.13 0.24
N GLY A 87 -1.24 13.95 0.03
CA GLY A 87 -2.62 13.62 0.43
C GLY A 87 -3.23 12.52 -0.43
N SER A 88 -2.91 12.48 -1.73
CA SER A 88 -3.41 11.46 -2.65
C SER A 88 -2.79 10.11 -2.34
N VAL A 89 -1.48 10.08 -2.10
CA VAL A 89 -0.74 8.89 -1.69
C VAL A 89 -1.26 8.36 -0.34
N LEU A 90 -1.55 9.25 0.61
CA LEU A 90 -2.13 8.86 1.90
C LEU A 90 -3.52 8.24 1.73
N LEU A 91 -4.36 8.80 0.85
CA LEU A 91 -5.70 8.28 0.59
C LEU A 91 -5.67 6.95 -0.15
N ILE A 92 -4.81 6.83 -1.15
CA ILE A 92 -4.58 5.57 -1.86
C ILE A 92 -4.12 4.49 -0.88
N GLY A 93 -3.25 4.81 0.08
CA GLY A 93 -2.87 3.88 1.13
C GLY A 93 -4.00 3.51 2.08
N LEU A 94 -4.81 4.49 2.48
CA LEU A 94 -5.97 4.26 3.34
C LEU A 94 -6.97 3.28 2.71
N VAL A 95 -7.23 3.42 1.41
CA VAL A 95 -8.25 2.60 0.72
C VAL A 95 -7.66 1.32 0.12
N GLY A 96 -6.48 1.41 -0.50
CA GLY A 96 -5.83 0.31 -1.24
C GLY A 96 -4.78 -0.48 -0.45
N GLY A 97 -4.31 0.04 0.68
CA GLY A 97 -3.27 -0.58 1.50
C GLY A 97 -1.84 -0.35 0.99
N PHE A 98 -0.90 -1.12 1.54
CA PHE A 98 0.54 -0.87 1.44
C PHE A 98 1.09 -0.86 0.01
N ALA A 99 0.62 -1.74 -0.87
CA ALA A 99 1.19 -1.88 -2.21
C ALA A 99 0.73 -0.75 -3.15
N PRO A 100 -0.58 -0.42 -3.22
CA PRO A 100 -1.03 0.80 -3.89
C PRO A 100 -0.39 2.06 -3.32
N ALA A 101 -0.23 2.18 -1.99
CA ALA A 101 0.48 3.30 -1.37
C ALA A 101 1.92 3.43 -1.86
N ALA A 102 2.67 2.32 -1.86
CA ALA A 102 4.06 2.32 -2.29
C ALA A 102 4.21 2.65 -3.79
N ALA A 103 3.31 2.13 -4.63
CA ALA A 103 3.26 2.45 -6.05
C ALA A 103 2.91 3.92 -6.30
N ALA A 104 1.92 4.46 -5.57
CA ALA A 104 1.55 5.87 -5.66
C ALA A 104 2.67 6.80 -5.16
N ALA A 105 3.36 6.44 -4.07
CA ALA A 105 4.52 7.19 -3.59
C ALA A 105 5.67 7.18 -4.62
N ALA A 106 5.91 6.03 -5.27
CA ALA A 106 6.90 5.91 -6.32
C ALA A 106 6.56 6.80 -7.53
N GLU A 107 5.30 6.79 -7.97
CA GLU A 107 4.82 7.63 -9.06
C GLU A 107 4.90 9.12 -8.70
N ALA A 108 4.51 9.51 -7.48
CA ALA A 108 4.59 10.90 -7.02
C ALA A 108 6.03 11.44 -7.01
N VAL A 109 7.01 10.58 -6.66
CA VAL A 109 8.43 10.93 -6.73
C VAL A 109 8.92 10.99 -8.17
N HIS A 110 8.54 10.02 -9.01
CA HIS A 110 8.90 10.00 -10.43
C HIS A 110 8.37 11.24 -11.17
N SER A 111 7.14 11.62 -10.87
CA SER A 111 6.47 12.81 -11.41
C SER A 111 6.93 14.14 -10.80
N ARG A 112 7.86 14.10 -9.85
CA ARG A 112 8.36 15.28 -9.12
C ARG A 112 7.25 16.09 -8.47
N GLU A 113 6.21 15.41 -7.99
CA GLU A 113 5.15 16.02 -7.18
C GLU A 113 5.47 15.99 -5.68
N VAL A 114 6.34 15.06 -5.27
CA VAL A 114 6.79 14.86 -3.89
C VAL A 114 8.30 14.61 -3.90
N THR A 115 9.04 15.18 -2.95
CA THR A 115 10.48 14.88 -2.84
C THR A 115 10.69 13.45 -2.33
N PRO A 116 11.81 12.78 -2.64
CA PRO A 116 12.13 11.49 -2.04
C PRO A 116 12.13 11.52 -0.50
N GLN A 117 12.50 12.67 0.10
CA GLN A 117 12.51 12.86 1.55
C GLN A 117 11.09 12.95 2.14
N GLU A 118 10.20 13.70 1.48
CA GLU A 118 8.78 13.75 1.87
C GLU A 118 8.10 12.38 1.69
N ALA A 119 8.38 11.68 0.59
CA ALA A 119 7.87 10.33 0.36
C ALA A 119 8.35 9.38 1.47
N SER A 120 9.64 9.42 1.83
CA SER A 120 10.18 8.65 2.95
C SER A 120 9.48 8.95 4.28
N ALA A 121 9.19 10.21 4.55
CA ALA A 121 8.48 10.64 5.76
C ALA A 121 6.99 10.25 5.75
N LEU A 122 6.40 10.09 4.56
CA LEU A 122 5.01 9.68 4.37
C LEU A 122 4.79 8.17 4.52
N LEU A 123 5.79 7.33 4.18
CA LEU A 123 5.67 5.87 4.22
C LEU A 123 5.08 5.32 5.54
N PRO A 124 5.50 5.77 6.74
CA PRO A 124 4.93 5.26 7.99
C PRO A 124 3.42 5.53 8.14
N ALA A 125 2.88 6.57 7.49
CA ALA A 125 1.47 6.93 7.54
C ALA A 125 0.60 6.22 6.50
N CYS A 126 1.14 5.91 5.31
CA CYS A 126 0.35 5.34 4.21
C CYS A 126 0.54 3.84 4.01
N ILE A 127 1.64 3.26 4.51
CA ILE A 127 1.87 1.82 4.45
C ILE A 127 1.05 1.16 5.56
N CYS A 128 -0.17 0.74 5.26
CA CYS A 128 -1.03 -0.05 6.15
C CYS A 128 -1.69 -1.20 5.39
N SER A 129 -2.21 -2.20 6.11
CA SER A 129 -3.06 -3.21 5.47
C SER A 129 -4.38 -2.58 5.04
N GLY A 130 -4.89 -2.98 3.87
CA GLY A 130 -6.13 -2.42 3.33
C GLY A 130 -7.38 -2.80 4.15
N PRO A 131 -8.44 -1.98 4.11
CA PRO A 131 -9.65 -2.16 4.92
C PRO A 131 -10.35 -3.49 4.65
N SER A 132 -10.39 -3.96 3.40
CA SER A 132 -11.00 -5.25 3.06
C SER A 132 -10.30 -6.41 3.77
N PHE A 133 -8.96 -6.41 3.81
CA PHE A 133 -8.21 -7.44 4.51
C PHE A 133 -8.40 -7.34 6.03
N VAL A 134 -8.28 -6.14 6.61
CA VAL A 134 -8.36 -5.98 8.06
C VAL A 134 -9.77 -6.22 8.60
N ILE A 135 -10.79 -5.67 7.94
CA ILE A 135 -12.17 -5.72 8.42
C ILE A 135 -12.81 -7.08 8.13
N LEU A 136 -12.68 -7.57 6.89
CA LEU A 136 -13.39 -8.78 6.46
C LEU A 136 -12.56 -10.02 6.74
N THR A 137 -11.30 -10.08 6.31
CA THR A 137 -10.49 -11.28 6.55
C THR A 137 -10.08 -11.38 8.03
N VAL A 138 -9.43 -10.37 8.59
CA VAL A 138 -8.94 -10.46 9.98
C VAL A 138 -10.09 -10.31 10.98
N GLY A 139 -10.95 -9.31 10.83
CA GLY A 139 -12.08 -9.08 11.73
C GLY A 139 -13.14 -10.17 11.64
N GLU A 140 -13.82 -10.26 10.49
CA GLU A 140 -14.99 -11.11 10.32
C GLU A 140 -14.65 -12.60 10.19
N GLN A 141 -13.68 -12.97 9.34
CA GLN A 141 -13.36 -14.39 9.10
C GLN A 141 -12.48 -15.02 10.18
N LEU A 142 -11.43 -14.31 10.63
CA LEU A 142 -10.48 -14.87 11.60
C LEU A 142 -10.90 -14.63 13.06
N LEU A 143 -11.34 -13.41 13.40
CA LEU A 143 -11.74 -13.05 14.77
C LEU A 143 -13.26 -13.20 15.03
N GLY A 144 -14.06 -13.49 14.01
CA GLY A 144 -15.51 -13.65 14.14
C GLY A 144 -16.27 -12.36 14.42
N SER A 145 -15.64 -11.19 14.27
CA SER A 145 -16.24 -9.89 14.60
C SER A 145 -15.81 -8.79 13.63
N ARG A 146 -16.76 -8.34 12.81
CA ARG A 146 -16.56 -7.19 11.91
C ARG A 146 -16.27 -5.90 12.68
N THR A 147 -16.91 -5.70 13.84
CA THR A 147 -16.64 -4.56 14.73
C THR A 147 -15.19 -4.54 15.20
N ALA A 148 -14.66 -5.71 15.60
CA ALA A 148 -13.25 -5.84 15.95
C ALA A 148 -12.34 -5.49 14.77
N GLY A 149 -12.68 -5.94 13.56
CA GLY A 149 -11.98 -5.58 12.33
C GLY A 149 -11.95 -4.07 12.07
N VAL A 150 -13.06 -3.37 12.28
CA VAL A 150 -13.13 -1.90 12.16
C VAL A 150 -12.25 -1.22 13.21
N CYS A 151 -12.33 -1.64 14.48
CA CYS A 151 -11.48 -1.12 15.55
C CYS A 151 -9.99 -1.35 15.24
N LEU A 152 -9.62 -2.54 14.75
CA LEU A 152 -8.25 -2.83 14.31
C LEU A 152 -7.83 -1.87 13.20
N PHE A 153 -8.63 -1.73 12.15
CA PHE A 153 -8.29 -0.87 11.02
C PHE A 153 -8.08 0.59 11.44
N VAL A 154 -8.99 1.15 12.25
CA VAL A 154 -8.88 2.51 12.77
C VAL A 154 -7.62 2.67 13.63
N ALA A 155 -7.34 1.70 14.52
CA ALA A 155 -6.14 1.73 15.36
C ALA A 155 -4.85 1.71 14.52
N GLN A 156 -4.80 0.91 13.44
CA GLN A 156 -3.65 0.86 12.54
C GLN A 156 -3.45 2.20 11.80
N VAL A 157 -4.54 2.77 11.24
CA VAL A 157 -4.47 4.04 10.50
C VAL A 157 -4.02 5.19 11.40
N LEU A 158 -4.64 5.33 12.56
CA LEU A 158 -4.29 6.39 13.52
C LEU A 158 -2.87 6.23 14.05
N ALA A 159 -2.45 4.99 14.34
CA ALA A 159 -1.06 4.72 14.75
C ALA A 159 -0.07 5.12 13.66
N GLY A 160 -0.36 4.84 12.38
CA GLY A 160 0.47 5.26 11.25
C GLY A 160 0.61 6.77 11.14
N TRP A 161 -0.50 7.50 11.23
CA TRP A 161 -0.48 8.97 11.14
C TRP A 161 0.28 9.62 12.29
N LEU A 162 0.03 9.17 13.52
CA LEU A 162 0.74 9.65 14.71
C LEU A 162 2.23 9.29 14.66
N THR A 163 2.57 8.09 14.19
CA THR A 163 3.96 7.64 14.00
C THR A 163 4.70 8.54 13.03
N ALA A 164 4.10 8.83 11.86
CA ALA A 164 4.69 9.73 10.88
C ALA A 164 4.85 11.15 11.44
N ALA A 165 3.80 11.68 12.09
CA ALA A 165 3.85 13.01 12.68
C ALA A 165 4.96 13.14 13.74
N LEU A 166 5.12 12.13 14.62
CA LEU A 166 6.18 12.14 15.62
C LEU A 166 7.56 12.07 14.97
N LEU A 167 7.75 11.19 13.98
CA LEU A 167 9.03 11.07 13.27
C LEU A 167 9.40 12.36 12.53
N CYS A 168 8.46 13.02 11.86
CA CYS A 168 8.68 14.31 11.21
C CYS A 168 9.07 15.39 12.22
N ARG A 169 8.40 15.47 13.37
CA ARG A 169 8.74 16.45 14.41
C ARG A 169 10.13 16.23 15.03
N VAL A 170 10.53 14.98 15.20
CA VAL A 170 11.84 14.64 15.80
C VAL A 170 12.99 14.78 14.80
N ARG A 171 12.79 14.40 13.53
CA ARG A 171 13.84 14.41 12.50
C ARG A 171 13.94 15.71 11.71
N GLY A 172 12.99 16.61 11.91
CA GLY A 172 12.83 17.81 11.09
C GLY A 172 11.86 17.55 9.94
N ILE A 173 11.09 18.58 9.62
CA ILE A 173 10.17 18.57 8.48
C ILE A 173 11.01 18.58 7.19
N PRO A 174 10.80 17.63 6.27
CA PRO A 174 11.47 17.67 4.97
C PRO A 174 11.17 18.97 4.22
N GLU A 175 12.18 19.54 3.59
CA GLU A 175 11.99 20.71 2.73
C GLU A 175 11.09 20.32 1.54
N PRO A 176 10.01 21.07 1.28
CA PRO A 176 9.18 20.85 0.11
C PRO A 176 9.95 21.22 -1.16
N LEU A 177 9.43 20.78 -2.31
CA LEU A 177 9.95 21.21 -3.60
C LEU A 177 9.96 22.75 -3.70
N SER A 178 11.12 23.32 -4.03
CA SER A 178 11.27 24.75 -4.29
C SER A 178 10.57 25.10 -5.62
N ALA A 179 9.32 25.54 -5.51
CA ALA A 179 8.38 25.84 -6.60
C ALA A 179 7.97 24.62 -7.45
N PRO A 180 6.70 24.56 -7.91
CA PRO A 180 6.31 23.55 -8.89
C PRO A 180 7.11 23.83 -10.17
N PRO A 181 7.79 22.84 -10.76
CA PRO A 181 8.36 23.04 -12.07
C PRO A 181 7.22 23.44 -13.01
N ALA A 182 7.34 24.61 -13.64
CA ALA A 182 6.43 25.09 -14.69
C ALA A 182 6.41 24.20 -15.95
N ALA A 183 7.08 23.04 -15.87
CA ALA A 183 7.15 21.98 -16.85
C ALA A 183 6.76 20.65 -16.18
N ALA A 184 5.52 20.53 -15.70
CA ALA A 184 4.94 19.24 -15.43
C ALA A 184 4.72 18.52 -16.78
N GLN A 185 5.65 17.62 -17.09
CA GLN A 185 5.52 16.48 -18.00
C GLN A 185 4.94 16.74 -19.40
N THR A 186 5.85 16.96 -20.35
CA THR A 186 5.60 16.82 -21.80
C THR A 186 5.73 15.37 -22.27
N GLU A 187 5.63 14.38 -21.36
CA GLU A 187 5.52 12.98 -21.78
C GLU A 187 4.03 12.65 -21.98
N PRO A 188 3.66 12.04 -23.13
CA PRO A 188 2.28 11.66 -23.35
C PRO A 188 1.81 10.74 -22.22
N PRO A 189 0.56 10.88 -21.76
CA PRO A 189 0.01 9.96 -20.78
C PRO A 189 0.18 8.54 -21.33
N PRO A 190 0.57 7.59 -20.46
CA PRO A 190 0.77 6.21 -20.90
C PRO A 190 -0.52 5.72 -21.54
N ALA A 191 -0.40 4.91 -22.58
CA ALA A 191 -1.56 4.19 -23.03
C ALA A 191 -2.02 3.23 -21.92
N LEU A 192 -3.33 2.96 -21.89
CA LEU A 192 -3.98 2.15 -20.84
C LEU A 192 -3.35 0.75 -20.72
N ASP A 193 -2.88 0.20 -21.84
CA ASP A 193 -2.14 -1.05 -21.92
C ASP A 193 -0.87 -1.05 -21.04
N ALA A 194 -0.09 0.04 -21.05
CA ALA A 194 1.10 0.17 -20.23
C ALA A 194 0.77 0.23 -18.73
N ILE A 195 -0.32 0.91 -18.35
CA ILE A 195 -0.81 0.94 -16.96
C ILE A 195 -1.22 -0.46 -16.52
N LEU A 196 -2.02 -1.16 -17.32
CA LEU A 196 -2.49 -2.51 -17.02
C LEU A 196 -1.33 -3.50 -16.91
N ALA A 197 -0.37 -3.44 -17.84
CA ALA A 197 0.83 -4.28 -17.82
C ALA A 197 1.67 -4.04 -16.56
N GLN A 198 1.91 -2.77 -16.21
CA GLN A 198 2.69 -2.43 -15.02
C GLN A 198 1.98 -2.86 -13.73
N ALA A 199 0.66 -2.69 -13.66
CA ALA A 199 -0.14 -3.17 -12.53
C ALA A 199 -0.09 -4.70 -12.42
N ALA A 200 -0.11 -5.42 -13.54
CA ALA A 200 -0.04 -6.89 -13.56
C ALA A 200 1.33 -7.39 -13.11
N VAL A 201 2.42 -6.78 -13.60
CA VAL A 201 3.79 -7.09 -13.16
C VAL A 201 3.94 -6.80 -11.67
N THR A 202 3.41 -5.65 -11.21
CA THR A 202 3.41 -5.29 -9.79
C THR A 202 2.69 -6.35 -8.98
N TYR A 203 1.47 -6.70 -9.37
CA TYR A 203 0.66 -7.73 -8.72
C TYR A 203 1.40 -9.07 -8.60
N LEU A 204 1.98 -9.56 -9.70
CA LEU A 204 2.74 -10.82 -9.72
C LEU A 204 3.96 -10.79 -8.80
N LYS A 205 4.66 -9.64 -8.69
CA LYS A 205 5.75 -9.48 -7.71
C LYS A 205 5.22 -9.68 -6.29
N LEU A 206 4.11 -9.04 -5.92
CA LEU A 206 3.50 -9.17 -4.59
C LEU A 206 3.11 -10.62 -4.31
N CYS A 207 2.51 -11.30 -5.28
CA CYS A 207 2.20 -12.73 -5.18
C CYS A 207 3.45 -13.57 -4.92
N GLY A 208 4.57 -13.29 -5.61
CA GLY A 208 5.85 -13.95 -5.38
C GLY A 208 6.35 -13.79 -3.95
N PHE A 209 6.27 -12.59 -3.38
CA PHE A 209 6.62 -12.34 -1.99
C PHE A 209 5.69 -13.10 -1.02
N VAL A 210 4.37 -13.04 -1.23
CA VAL A 210 3.40 -13.78 -0.40
C VAL A 210 3.71 -15.28 -0.41
N LEU A 211 3.87 -15.87 -1.58
CA LEU A 211 4.16 -17.31 -1.72
C LEU A 211 5.45 -17.71 -1.01
N TYR A 212 6.53 -16.96 -1.23
CA TYR A 212 7.84 -17.27 -0.65
C TYR A 212 7.85 -17.12 0.87
N PHE A 213 7.28 -16.05 1.42
CA PHE A 213 7.28 -15.83 2.86
C PHE A 213 6.28 -16.75 3.60
N ARG A 214 5.17 -17.15 2.96
CA ARG A 214 4.28 -18.19 3.50
C ARG A 214 4.97 -19.56 3.58
N LEU A 215 5.75 -19.92 2.55
CA LEU A 215 6.57 -21.13 2.57
C LEU A 215 7.53 -21.11 3.77
N LEU A 216 8.27 -20.01 3.96
CA LEU A 216 9.18 -19.87 5.11
C LEU A 216 8.44 -19.91 6.44
N ALA A 217 7.29 -19.23 6.56
CA ALA A 217 6.49 -19.23 7.78
C ALA A 217 5.99 -20.62 8.16
N ALA A 218 5.55 -21.42 7.16
CA ALA A 218 5.18 -22.81 7.37
C ALA A 218 6.35 -23.65 7.86
N GLY A 219 7.55 -23.44 7.29
CA GLY A 219 8.77 -24.11 7.76
C GLY A 219 9.15 -23.76 9.19
N CYS A 220 9.04 -22.49 9.60
CA CYS A 220 9.25 -22.10 10.98
C CYS A 220 8.26 -22.77 11.94
N GLY A 221 7.01 -22.95 11.52
CA GLY A 221 5.98 -23.64 12.30
C GLY A 221 6.28 -25.12 12.57
N LEU A 222 7.13 -25.77 11.74
CA LEU A 222 7.57 -27.15 11.96
C LEU A 222 8.70 -27.27 12.99
N LEU A 223 9.48 -26.20 13.18
CA LEU A 223 10.65 -26.19 14.05
C LEU A 223 10.36 -25.67 15.46
N LEU A 224 9.25 -24.94 15.63
CA LEU A 224 8.94 -24.24 16.86
C LEU A 224 7.70 -24.84 17.55
N PRO A 225 7.63 -24.78 18.90
CA PRO A 225 6.41 -25.14 19.62
C PRO A 225 5.21 -24.33 19.12
N ALA A 226 4.02 -24.94 19.14
CA ALA A 226 2.78 -24.32 18.65
C ALA A 226 2.49 -22.94 19.29
N ALA A 227 2.88 -22.74 20.55
CA ALA A 227 2.73 -21.46 21.25
C ALA A 227 3.64 -20.35 20.69
N LEU A 228 4.77 -20.69 20.09
CA LEU A 228 5.74 -19.75 19.54
C LEU A 228 5.60 -19.56 18.02
N ALA A 229 4.91 -20.46 17.32
CA ALA A 229 4.68 -20.41 15.88
C ALA A 229 4.09 -19.08 15.34
N PRO A 230 3.22 -18.34 16.08
CA PRO A 230 2.71 -17.06 15.59
C PRO A 230 3.80 -15.99 15.39
N PHE A 231 4.82 -15.94 16.25
CA PHE A 231 5.85 -14.89 16.20
C PHE A 231 6.67 -14.87 14.91
N PRO A 232 7.31 -15.97 14.46
CA PRO A 232 8.03 -15.98 13.18
C PRO A 232 7.08 -15.77 12.01
N ALA A 233 5.84 -16.29 12.08
CA ALA A 233 4.85 -16.07 11.02
C ALA A 233 4.51 -14.58 10.88
N MET A 234 4.26 -13.87 11.98
CA MET A 234 4.03 -12.41 11.98
C MET A 234 5.23 -11.62 11.44
N LEU A 235 6.45 -12.05 11.73
CA LEU A 235 7.68 -11.41 11.22
C LEU A 235 7.92 -11.69 9.74
N LEU A 236 7.37 -12.77 9.18
CA LEU A 236 7.59 -13.17 7.79
C LEU A 236 6.46 -12.67 6.89
N GLU A 237 5.21 -12.93 7.23
CA GLU A 237 4.05 -12.68 6.39
C GLU A 237 2.79 -12.35 7.20
N VAL A 238 2.16 -11.21 6.92
CA VAL A 238 1.04 -10.68 7.70
C VAL A 238 -0.18 -11.60 7.72
N CYS A 239 -0.53 -12.27 6.61
CA CYS A 239 -1.71 -13.13 6.54
C CYS A 239 -1.51 -14.39 7.39
N SER A 240 -0.36 -15.07 7.26
CA SER A 240 0.05 -16.16 8.14
C SER A 240 0.08 -15.71 9.59
N GLY A 241 0.67 -14.55 9.88
CA GLY A 241 0.72 -13.99 11.22
C GLY A 241 -0.66 -13.84 11.86
N CYS A 242 -1.62 -13.26 11.13
CA CYS A 242 -3.00 -13.11 11.60
C CYS A 242 -3.73 -14.45 11.75
N ASP A 243 -3.53 -15.40 10.83
CA ASP A 243 -4.14 -16.73 10.91
C ASP A 243 -3.65 -17.52 12.13
N TYR A 244 -2.34 -17.53 12.39
CA TYR A 244 -1.78 -18.15 13.59
C TYR A 244 -2.20 -17.41 14.86
N ALA A 245 -2.21 -16.07 14.85
CA ALA A 245 -2.66 -15.26 15.97
C ALA A 245 -4.13 -15.55 16.35
N ALA A 246 -5.02 -15.65 15.37
CA ALA A 246 -6.43 -15.89 15.59
C ALA A 246 -6.73 -17.20 16.35
N ARG A 247 -5.83 -18.19 16.28
CA ARG A 247 -5.96 -19.49 16.94
C ARG A 247 -5.50 -19.51 18.40
N THR A 248 -5.01 -18.39 18.93
CA THR A 248 -4.46 -18.30 20.30
C THR A 248 -5.51 -17.99 21.38
N GLY A 249 -6.78 -17.86 21.01
CA GLY A 249 -7.87 -17.60 21.96
C GLY A 249 -7.87 -16.16 22.48
N LEU A 250 -7.68 -15.98 23.80
CA LEU A 250 -7.80 -14.68 24.48
C LEU A 250 -6.87 -13.58 23.92
N TRP A 251 -5.72 -13.98 23.38
CA TRP A 251 -4.73 -13.04 22.81
C TRP A 251 -4.91 -12.79 21.31
N ALA A 252 -5.91 -13.40 20.67
CA ALA A 252 -6.09 -13.41 19.24
C ALA A 252 -6.14 -12.00 18.64
N SER A 253 -7.00 -11.13 19.18
CA SER A 253 -7.20 -9.77 18.66
C SER A 253 -5.95 -8.89 18.85
N GLY A 254 -5.28 -8.99 20.00
CA GLY A 254 -4.03 -8.28 20.28
C GLY A 254 -2.88 -8.73 19.39
N LEU A 255 -2.73 -10.04 19.17
CA LEU A 255 -1.71 -10.59 18.28
C LEU A 255 -2.00 -10.30 16.81
N CYS A 256 -3.28 -10.29 16.39
CA CYS A 256 -3.65 -9.79 15.07
C CYS A 256 -3.30 -8.30 14.90
N CYS A 257 -3.55 -7.47 15.92
CA CYS A 257 -3.12 -6.06 15.92
C CYS A 257 -1.60 -5.93 15.77
N ALA A 258 -0.83 -6.77 16.47
CA ALA A 258 0.62 -6.81 16.36
C ALA A 258 1.09 -7.25 14.95
N ALA A 259 0.49 -8.30 14.40
CA ALA A 259 0.77 -8.79 13.05
C ALA A 259 0.54 -7.70 11.99
N LEU A 260 -0.61 -7.02 12.06
CA LEU A 260 -0.97 -5.91 11.17
C LEU A 260 -0.03 -4.71 11.28
N SER A 261 0.47 -4.44 12.49
CA SER A 261 1.40 -3.34 12.73
C SER A 261 2.79 -3.62 12.18
N VAL A 262 3.29 -4.84 12.41
CA VAL A 262 4.62 -5.27 11.96
C VAL A 262 4.65 -5.53 10.46
N GLN A 263 3.54 -5.98 9.87
CA GLN A 263 3.32 -6.30 8.45
C GLN A 263 4.20 -7.42 7.87
N GLY A 264 5.22 -7.84 8.60
CA GLY A 264 6.16 -8.85 8.20
C GLY A 264 7.17 -8.37 7.15
N THR A 265 8.21 -9.18 7.00
CA THR A 265 9.32 -8.94 6.06
C THR A 265 8.83 -8.96 4.62
N SER A 266 7.81 -9.79 4.32
CA SER A 266 7.16 -9.84 3.01
C SER A 266 6.68 -8.46 2.55
N VAL A 267 5.90 -7.76 3.37
CA VAL A 267 5.37 -6.44 3.00
C VAL A 267 6.49 -5.41 2.93
N LEU A 268 7.45 -5.42 3.86
CA LEU A 268 8.56 -4.48 3.83
C LEU A 268 9.40 -4.61 2.55
N LEU A 269 9.69 -5.84 2.11
CA LEU A 269 10.40 -6.06 0.84
C LEU A 269 9.55 -5.70 -0.37
N GLN A 270 8.23 -5.92 -0.33
CA GLN A 270 7.31 -5.44 -1.38
C GLN A 270 7.38 -3.93 -1.52
N VAL A 271 7.24 -3.17 -0.43
CA VAL A 271 7.35 -1.71 -0.44
C VAL A 271 8.72 -1.27 -0.94
N ARG A 272 9.81 -1.90 -0.48
CA ARG A 272 11.16 -1.58 -0.95
C ARG A 272 11.35 -1.85 -2.44
N THR A 273 10.67 -2.85 -3.00
CA THR A 273 10.73 -3.21 -4.42
C THR A 273 9.94 -2.22 -5.29
N LEU A 274 8.88 -1.62 -4.75
CA LEU A 274 8.05 -0.66 -5.45
C LEU A 274 8.60 0.76 -5.36
N CYS A 275 9.12 1.16 -4.20
CA CYS A 275 9.69 2.48 -4.02
C CYS A 275 11.05 2.61 -4.72
N PRO A 276 11.33 3.76 -5.35
CA PRO A 276 12.58 4.01 -6.04
C PRO A 276 13.74 4.14 -5.02
N PRO A 277 14.99 3.85 -5.41
CA PRO A 277 16.12 3.76 -4.47
C PRO A 277 16.45 5.06 -3.74
N GLU A 278 16.01 6.20 -4.25
CA GLU A 278 16.16 7.53 -3.65
C GLU A 278 15.29 7.69 -2.40
N VAL A 279 14.18 6.95 -2.31
CA VAL A 279 13.31 6.96 -1.13
C VAL A 279 13.96 6.12 -0.04
N SER A 280 14.44 6.80 1.01
CA SER A 280 14.96 6.16 2.21
C SER A 280 13.92 5.29 2.90
N PHE A 281 14.27 4.04 3.17
CA PHE A 281 13.42 3.08 3.86
C PHE A 281 13.49 3.20 5.40
N LYS A 282 14.46 3.96 5.92
CA LYS A 282 14.73 4.07 7.36
C LYS A 282 13.53 4.62 8.16
N PRO A 283 12.79 5.65 7.72
CA PRO A 283 11.64 6.14 8.47
C PRO A 283 10.53 5.10 8.60
N LEU A 284 10.31 4.28 7.58
CA LEU A 284 9.34 3.19 7.68
C LEU A 284 9.76 2.15 8.74
N LEU A 285 11.03 1.71 8.74
CA LEU A 285 11.51 0.73 9.72
C LEU A 285 11.42 1.25 11.15
N TRP A 286 11.88 2.48 11.39
CA TRP A 286 11.74 3.12 12.71
C TRP A 286 10.28 3.37 13.08
N GLY A 287 9.47 3.71 12.08
CA GLY A 287 8.04 3.86 12.22
C GLY A 287 7.38 2.59 12.72
N ARG A 288 7.76 1.41 12.21
CA ARG A 288 7.19 0.12 12.67
C ARG A 288 7.43 -0.16 14.15
N VAL A 289 8.59 0.21 14.67
CA VAL A 289 8.93 0.06 16.10
C VAL A 289 8.01 0.91 16.97
N LEU A 290 7.70 2.14 16.53
CA LEU A 290 6.78 3.04 17.23
C LEU A 290 5.31 2.69 17.00
N HIS A 291 4.99 2.20 15.81
CA HIS A 291 3.63 1.89 15.38
C HIS A 291 3.04 0.76 16.22
N LEU A 292 3.82 -0.27 16.56
CA LEU A 292 3.34 -1.43 17.32
C LEU A 292 2.76 -1.09 18.70
N PRO A 293 3.51 -0.44 19.62
CA PRO A 293 2.94 -0.07 20.92
C PRO A 293 1.76 0.90 20.76
N LEU A 294 1.82 1.81 19.77
CA LEU A 294 0.77 2.78 19.55
C LEU A 294 -0.53 2.16 19.02
N SER A 295 -0.45 1.25 18.05
CA SER A 295 -1.60 0.54 17.51
C SER A 295 -2.24 -0.36 18.54
N LEU A 296 -1.45 -1.03 19.39
CA LEU A 296 -1.96 -1.82 20.51
C LEU A 296 -2.67 -0.93 21.53
N ALA A 297 -2.06 0.19 21.94
CA ALA A 297 -2.68 1.12 22.87
C ALA A 297 -4.01 1.67 22.33
N LEU A 298 -4.03 2.16 21.08
CA LEU A 298 -5.24 2.67 20.43
C LEU A 298 -6.32 1.58 20.27
N PHE A 299 -5.92 0.36 19.96
CA PHE A 299 -6.84 -0.76 19.84
C PHE A 299 -7.50 -1.07 21.19
N TYR A 300 -6.72 -1.20 22.27
CA TYR A 300 -7.27 -1.51 23.60
C TYR A 300 -8.09 -0.35 24.19
N LEU A 301 -7.72 0.90 23.91
CA LEU A 301 -8.50 2.07 24.31
C LEU A 301 -9.81 2.21 23.51
N GLY A 302 -9.80 1.78 22.24
CA GLY A 302 -10.93 1.87 21.32
C GLY A 302 -11.86 0.67 21.33
N LEU A 303 -11.58 -0.37 22.13
CA LEU A 303 -12.45 -1.54 22.24
C LEU A 303 -13.73 -1.18 23.02
N PRO A 304 -14.93 -1.24 22.40
CA PRO A 304 -16.16 -1.12 23.16
C PRO A 304 -16.25 -2.28 24.16
N GLN A 305 -16.68 -1.99 25.40
CA GLN A 305 -16.75 -2.97 26.50
C GLN A 305 -17.54 -4.25 26.14
N SER A 306 -18.50 -4.16 25.21
CA SER A 306 -19.29 -5.30 24.70
C SER A 306 -18.51 -6.28 23.79
N ALA A 307 -17.43 -5.83 23.14
CA ALA A 307 -16.59 -6.71 22.32
C ALA A 307 -15.72 -7.63 23.19
N VAL A 308 -15.31 -7.16 24.37
CA VAL A 308 -14.50 -7.91 25.35
C VAL A 308 -15.23 -9.18 25.81
N GLU A 309 -16.56 -9.12 25.97
CA GLU A 309 -17.38 -10.29 26.32
C GLU A 309 -17.54 -11.29 25.17
N SER A 310 -17.59 -10.82 23.92
CA SER A 310 -17.73 -11.69 22.73
C SER A 310 -16.47 -12.52 22.46
N PHE A 311 -15.28 -12.00 22.76
CA PHE A 311 -14.01 -12.72 22.60
C PHE A 311 -13.84 -13.88 23.61
N ASN A 312 -14.52 -13.82 24.76
CA ASN A 312 -14.51 -14.88 25.77
C ASN A 312 -15.26 -16.16 25.31
N THR A 313 -16.05 -16.08 24.22
CA THR A 313 -16.88 -17.18 23.72
C THR A 313 -16.38 -17.83 22.41
N LEU A 314 -15.18 -17.48 21.93
CA LEU A 314 -14.62 -18.04 20.69
C LEU A 314 -14.11 -19.48 20.90
N CYS A 315 -15.04 -20.41 21.07
CA CYS A 315 -14.80 -21.83 20.81
C CYS A 315 -14.91 -22.11 19.29
N ALA A 316 -14.09 -23.06 18.84
CA ALA A 316 -13.85 -23.47 17.47
C ALA A 316 -15.10 -23.50 16.58
N ARG A 317 -15.24 -22.53 15.69
CA ARG A 317 -16.19 -22.60 14.58
C ARG A 317 -15.44 -22.50 13.26
N VAL A 318 -15.40 -23.61 12.54
CA VAL A 318 -14.98 -23.66 11.14
C VAL A 318 -15.99 -22.83 10.34
N VAL A 319 -15.59 -21.64 9.90
CA VAL A 319 -16.40 -20.83 8.99
C VAL A 319 -16.04 -21.26 7.56
N PRO A 320 -16.97 -21.86 6.79
CA PRO A 320 -16.74 -22.15 5.39
C PRO A 320 -16.56 -20.83 4.63
N MET A 321 -15.62 -20.81 3.67
CA MET A 321 -15.39 -19.66 2.80
C MET A 321 -16.67 -19.27 2.04
N GLN A 322 -17.39 -18.28 2.55
CA GLN A 322 -18.38 -17.54 1.77
C GLN A 322 -17.67 -16.37 1.09
N ARG A 323 -17.80 -16.31 -0.24
CA ARG A 323 -17.32 -15.19 -1.06
C ARG A 323 -17.83 -13.88 -0.45
N VAL A 324 -16.89 -12.97 -0.22
CA VAL A 324 -17.12 -11.56 0.14
C VAL A 324 -18.10 -10.94 -0.87
N PRO A 325 -19.05 -10.08 -0.44
CA PRO A 325 -19.86 -9.32 -1.37
C PRO A 325 -18.92 -8.37 -2.12
N THR A 326 -18.65 -8.70 -3.38
CA THR A 326 -17.90 -7.92 -4.37
C THR A 326 -18.44 -6.49 -4.52
N ASP A 327 -19.64 -6.24 -4.03
CA ASP A 327 -20.42 -5.03 -4.27
C ASP A 327 -19.85 -3.81 -3.54
N CYS A 328 -19.29 -3.95 -2.33
CA CYS A 328 -18.72 -2.80 -1.61
C CYS A 328 -17.40 -2.31 -2.22
N ALA A 329 -16.54 -3.23 -2.67
CA ALA A 329 -15.29 -2.88 -3.33
C ALA A 329 -15.54 -2.29 -4.72
N LEU A 330 -16.52 -2.83 -5.46
CA LEU A 330 -16.96 -2.28 -6.74
C LEU A 330 -17.64 -0.92 -6.60
N LEU A 331 -18.41 -0.68 -5.53
CA LEU A 331 -19.02 0.63 -5.27
C LEU A 331 -17.97 1.67 -4.89
N VAL A 332 -17.01 1.34 -4.04
CA VAL A 332 -15.89 2.25 -3.72
C VAL A 332 -15.06 2.52 -4.97
N PHE A 333 -14.75 1.50 -5.76
CA PHE A 333 -14.09 1.64 -7.05
C PHE A 333 -14.88 2.51 -8.02
N ALA A 334 -16.20 2.32 -8.14
CA ALA A 334 -17.07 3.11 -8.99
C ALA A 334 -17.12 4.57 -8.54
N VAL A 335 -17.21 4.83 -7.24
CA VAL A 335 -17.15 6.18 -6.67
C VAL A 335 -15.79 6.82 -6.94
N CYS A 336 -14.68 6.10 -6.78
CA CYS A 336 -13.34 6.59 -7.13
C CYS A 336 -13.21 6.88 -8.63
N CYS A 337 -13.77 6.04 -9.50
CA CYS A 337 -13.77 6.24 -10.95
C CYS A 337 -14.63 7.43 -11.37
N ILE A 338 -15.83 7.61 -10.79
CA ILE A 338 -16.71 8.75 -11.07
C ILE A 338 -16.07 10.04 -10.60
N THR A 339 -15.50 10.06 -9.40
CA THR A 339 -14.82 11.25 -8.85
C THR A 339 -13.57 11.61 -9.67
N ALA A 340 -12.79 10.62 -10.12
CA ALA A 340 -11.67 10.86 -11.04
C ALA A 340 -12.15 11.39 -12.40
N CYS A 341 -13.22 10.83 -12.97
CA CYS A 341 -13.81 11.30 -14.23
C CYS A 341 -14.31 12.75 -14.14
N GLU A 342 -15.00 13.11 -13.07
CA GLU A 342 -15.47 14.47 -12.82
C GLU A 342 -14.31 15.45 -12.60
N ALA A 343 -13.26 15.03 -11.88
CA ALA A 343 -12.05 15.81 -11.72
C ALA A 343 -11.37 16.10 -13.07
N CYS A 344 -11.23 15.10 -13.93
CA CYS A 344 -10.68 15.26 -15.28
C CYS A 344 -11.51 16.23 -16.14
N ARG A 345 -12.85 16.15 -16.07
CA ARG A 345 -13.75 17.08 -16.80
C ARG A 345 -13.60 18.52 -16.32
N LEU A 346 -13.41 18.73 -15.02
CA LEU A 346 -13.22 20.06 -14.45
C LEU A 346 -11.87 20.67 -14.83
N THR A 347 -10.80 19.87 -14.90
CA THR A 347 -9.50 20.32 -15.39
C THR A 347 -9.53 20.67 -16.87
N GLU A 348 -10.22 19.89 -17.71
CA GLU A 348 -10.39 20.18 -19.14
C GLU A 348 -11.18 21.48 -19.37
N LYS A 349 -12.29 21.69 -18.66
CA LYS A 349 -13.07 22.94 -18.73
C LYS A 349 -12.24 24.15 -18.29
N LYS A 350 -11.40 24.00 -17.26
CA LYS A 350 -10.54 25.09 -16.78
C LYS A 350 -9.44 25.43 -17.79
N ALA A 351 -8.89 24.42 -18.47
CA ALA A 351 -7.92 24.61 -19.56
C ALA A 351 -8.57 25.27 -20.79
N GLN A 352 -9.79 24.88 -21.17
CA GLN A 352 -10.54 25.49 -22.28
C GLN A 352 -10.92 26.95 -22.00
N ASN A 353 -11.30 27.28 -20.76
CA ASN A 353 -11.62 28.65 -20.36
C ASN A 353 -10.39 29.57 -20.20
N ALA A 354 -9.18 29.00 -20.16
CA ALA A 354 -7.92 29.75 -20.02
C ALA A 354 -7.26 30.11 -21.35
N VAL A 355 -7.79 29.66 -22.50
CA VAL A 355 -7.30 30.07 -23.83
C VAL A 355 -8.01 31.36 -24.26
N PRO A 356 -7.32 32.52 -24.40
CA PRO A 356 -7.96 33.72 -24.89
C PRO A 356 -8.27 33.57 -26.39
N ALA A 357 -9.52 33.80 -26.75
CA ALA A 357 -9.99 33.81 -28.14
C ALA A 357 -9.37 34.99 -28.90
N ASN A 358 -8.18 34.81 -29.49
CA ASN A 358 -7.61 35.77 -30.44
C ASN A 358 -8.15 35.48 -31.85
N LYS A 359 -9.33 36.03 -32.16
CA LYS A 359 -9.81 36.24 -33.53
C LYS A 359 -9.87 37.74 -33.77
N ASN A 360 -8.82 38.31 -34.36
CA ASN A 360 -8.87 39.40 -35.36
C ASN A 360 -7.47 40.00 -35.57
N CYS A 361 -6.68 39.44 -36.49
CA CYS A 361 -5.60 40.18 -37.16
C CYS A 361 -5.26 39.51 -38.49
N SER A 362 -6.03 39.83 -39.52
CA SER A 362 -5.63 39.66 -40.92
C SER A 362 -6.38 40.68 -41.78
N ALA A 363 -5.97 41.93 -41.66
CA ALA A 363 -6.36 43.00 -42.57
C ALA A 363 -5.25 44.06 -42.61
N ALA A 364 -4.14 43.78 -43.30
CA ALA A 364 -3.25 44.79 -43.88
C ALA A 364 -2.08 44.11 -44.62
N CYS A 365 -2.25 43.86 -45.92
CA CYS A 365 -1.13 43.82 -46.87
C CYS A 365 -1.65 44.29 -48.23
N LYS A 366 -1.54 45.60 -48.50
CA LYS A 366 -1.61 46.18 -49.85
C LYS A 366 -0.17 46.22 -50.41
N PRO A 367 0.08 45.84 -51.68
CA PRO A 367 1.38 46.04 -52.31
C PRO A 367 1.49 47.48 -52.89
N PRO A 368 2.71 48.04 -53.02
CA PRO A 368 2.91 49.33 -53.65
C PRO A 368 2.89 49.22 -55.19
N GLN A 369 2.24 50.19 -55.83
CA GLN A 369 2.34 50.49 -57.26
C GLN A 369 3.61 51.30 -57.54
N ASN A 370 4.31 50.99 -58.65
CA ASN A 370 5.18 51.85 -59.48
C ASN A 370 5.45 51.02 -60.76
N VAL A 371 4.95 51.31 -61.98
CA VAL A 371 5.00 52.46 -62.91
C VAL A 371 6.28 52.48 -63.79
N VAL A 372 6.05 52.49 -65.13
CA VAL A 372 6.92 52.67 -66.33
C VAL A 372 7.86 51.50 -66.67
N THR A 373 8.00 50.98 -67.89
CA THR A 373 7.72 51.40 -69.30
C THR A 373 6.91 50.38 -70.08
#